data_AF-A0A953JKU0-F1
#
_entry.id   AF-A0A953JKU0-F1
#
_cell.length_a   1.000
_cell.length_b   1.000
_cell.length_c   1.000
_cell.angle_alpha   90.00
_cell.angle_beta   90.00
_cell.angle_gamma   90.00
#
_symmetry.space_group_name_H-M   'P 1'
#
loop_
_entity.id
_entity.type
_entity.pdbx_description
1 polymer ?
#
loop_
_entity_poly.entity_id
_entity_poly.type
_entity_poly.pdbx_seq_one_letter_code
_entity_poly.pdbx_strand_id
1 'polypeptide(L)' 'MIEIISGKRAGGFLVLTDVDGIRHAIRLGSVLAVSDADGHQDTAVVVLPGGRAILIAEPLERVLEWLGPNVPRMRDGRP' A
#
# COMPACT_ATOMS: atom_id res chain seq x y z
N MET A 1 -8.61 7.86 -13.22
CA MET A 1 -7.53 7.13 -12.52
C MET A 1 -7.61 7.56 -11.07
N ILE A 2 -7.68 6.64 -10.11
CA ILE A 2 -7.72 7.00 -8.69
C ILE A 2 -6.27 7.21 -8.27
N GLU A 3 -5.94 8.43 -7.86
CA GLU A 3 -4.61 8.78 -7.36
C GLU A 3 -4.58 8.55 -5.85
N ILE A 4 -3.71 7.65 -5.40
CA ILE A 4 -3.55 7.31 -3.98
C ILE A 4 -2.38 8.07 -3.40
N ILE A 5 -2.63 8.79 -2.30
CA ILE A 5 -1.62 9.62 -1.62
C ILE A 5 -1.10 9.03 -0.32
N SER A 6 -1.76 8.00 0.21
CA SER A 6 -1.29 7.28 1.40
C SER A 6 -1.91 5.91 1.54
N GLY A 7 -1.24 5.05 2.30
CA GLY A 7 -1.72 3.70 2.61
C GLY A 7 -1.29 3.21 3.98
N LYS A 8 -1.97 2.17 4.45
CA LYS A 8 -1.58 1.42 5.65
C LYS A 8 -2.15 0.01 5.66
N ARG A 9 -1.50 -0.88 6.40
CA ARG A 9 -2.08 -2.17 6.75
C ARG A 9 -3.15 -2.00 7.84
N ALA A 10 -4.30 -2.64 7.64
CA ALA A 10 -5.33 -2.81 8.65
C ALA A 10 -5.74 -4.29 8.70
N GLY A 11 -5.08 -5.06 9.57
CA GLY A 11 -5.28 -6.50 9.67
C GLY A 11 -4.95 -7.23 8.37
N GLY A 12 -5.97 -7.81 7.73
CA GLY A 12 -5.87 -8.51 6.44
C GLY A 12 -6.05 -7.63 5.21
N PHE A 13 -6.14 -6.30 5.38
CA PHE A 13 -6.39 -5.34 4.31
C PHE A 13 -5.26 -4.32 4.18
N LEU A 14 -5.01 -3.88 2.96
CA LEU A 14 -4.35 -2.64 2.62
C LEU A 14 -5.43 -1.57 2.49
N VAL A 15 -5.38 -0.54 3.32
CA VAL A 15 -6.29 0.61 3.25
C VAL A 15 -5.55 1.75 2.60
N LEU A 16 -6.02 2.17 1.43
CA LEU A 16 -5.51 3.28 0.65
C LEU A 16 -6.43 4.49 0.79
N THR A 17 -5.88 5.69 0.76
CA THR A 17 -6.63 6.95 0.76
C THR A 17 -6.27 7.75 -0.48
N ASP A 18 -7.29 8.16 -1.24
CA ASP A 18 -7.09 9.00 -2.43
C ASP A 18 -7.05 10.50 -2.09
N VAL A 19 -6.83 11.32 -3.11
CA VAL A 19 -6.78 12.79 -3.02
C VAL A 19 -8.08 13.42 -2.50
N ASP A 20 -9.22 12.74 -2.65
CA ASP A 20 -10.53 13.19 -2.17
C ASP A 20 -10.80 12.73 -0.72
N GLY A 21 -9.86 12.02 -0.10
CA GLY A 21 -10.00 11.46 1.25
C GLY A 21 -10.86 10.20 1.32
N ILE A 22 -11.24 9.61 0.18
CA ILE A 22 -12.00 8.36 0.13
C ILE A 22 -11.06 7.20 0.43
N ARG A 23 -11.54 6.28 1.28
CA ARG A 23 -10.77 5.10 1.70
C ARG A 23 -11.18 3.86 0.93
N HIS A 24 -10.18 3.18 0.38
CA HIS A 24 -10.31 1.95 -0.39
C HIS A 24 -9.66 0.80 0.37
N ALA A 25 -10.41 -0.27 0.64
CA ALA A 25 -9.89 -1.44 1.34
C ALA A 25 -9.66 -2.59 0.33
N ILE A 26 -8.41 -3.00 0.21
CA ILE A 26 -7.97 -4.08 -0.68
C ILE A 26 -7.50 -5.25 0.18
N ARG A 27 -7.92 -6.47 -0.15
CA ARG A 27 -7.42 -7.67 0.56
C ARG A 27 -5.95 -7.86 0.21
N LEU A 28 -5.09 -8.04 1.24
CA LEU A 28 -3.64 -8.17 1.01
C LEU A 28 -3.30 -9.33 0.05
N GLY A 29 -3.97 -10.48 0.21
CA GLY A 29 -3.78 -11.64 -0.66
C GLY A 29 -4.28 -11.47 -2.09
N SER A 30 -4.91 -10.34 -2.42
CA SER A 30 -5.31 -10.00 -3.79
C SER A 30 -4.28 -9.14 -4.51
N VAL A 31 -3.26 -8.62 -3.84
CA VAL A 31 -2.17 -7.89 -4.49
C VAL A 31 -1.31 -8.89 -5.26
N LEU A 32 -1.24 -8.74 -6.58
CA LEU A 32 -0.50 -9.64 -7.45
C LEU A 32 0.95 -9.20 -7.63
N ALA A 33 1.18 -7.89 -7.74
CA ALA A 33 2.50 -7.31 -7.91
C ALA A 33 2.52 -5.86 -7.40
N VAL A 34 3.73 -5.38 -7.09
CA VAL A 34 4.04 -3.97 -6.91
C VAL A 34 5.31 -3.66 -7.69
N SER A 35 5.34 -2.54 -8.39
CA SER A 35 6.51 -2.08 -9.15
C SER A 35 6.61 -0.57 -9.12
N ASP A 36 7.79 -0.02 -9.40
CA ASP A 36 7.90 1.40 -9.77
C ASP A 36 7.01 1.70 -10.99
N ALA A 37 6.42 2.89 -11.02
CA ALA A 37 5.62 3.35 -12.16
C ALA A 37 6.44 4.12 -13.20
N ASP A 38 7.58 4.67 -12.79
CA ASP A 38 8.43 5.55 -13.58
C ASP A 38 9.93 5.33 -13.26
N GLY A 39 10.81 6.08 -13.93
CA GLY A 39 12.25 6.03 -13.71
C GLY A 39 12.76 6.90 -12.57
N HIS A 40 11.89 7.71 -11.94
CA HIS A 40 12.22 8.53 -10.78
C HIS A 40 12.00 7.79 -9.46
N GLN A 41 11.22 6.70 -9.48
CA GLN A 41 10.94 5.83 -8.33
C GLN A 41 10.24 6.57 -7.17
N ASP A 42 9.54 7.66 -7.48
CA ASP A 42 8.70 8.40 -6.52
C ASP A 42 7.24 7.96 -6.56
N THR A 43 6.86 7.15 -7.55
CA THR A 43 5.53 6.54 -7.65
C THR A 43 5.59 5.04 -7.93
N ALA A 44 4.60 4.32 -7.41
CA ALA A 44 4.48 2.88 -7.53
C ALA A 44 3.11 2.46 -8.06
N VAL A 45 3.07 1.30 -8.72
CA VAL A 45 1.83 0.67 -9.20
C VAL A 45 1.57 -0.60 -8.41
N VAL A 46 0.35 -0.73 -7.88
CA VAL A 46 -0.18 -1.98 -7.32
C VAL A 46 -1.07 -2.66 -8.35
N VAL A 47 -0.73 -3.90 -8.71
CA VAL A 47 -1.49 -4.72 -9.66
C VAL A 47 -2.46 -5.63 -8.91
N LEU A 48 -3.72 -5.60 -9.32
CA LEU A 48 -4.83 -6.38 -8.80
C LEU A 48 -5.36 -7.36 -9.87
N PRO A 49 -6.17 -8.36 -9.49
CA PRO A 49 -6.73 -9.32 -10.42
C PRO A 49 -7.61 -8.65 -11.48
N GLY A 50 -7.65 -9.25 -12.67
CA GLY A 50 -8.40 -8.69 -13.81
C GLY A 50 -7.73 -7.48 -14.47
N GLY A 51 -6.41 -7.31 -14.27
CA GLY A 51 -5.63 -6.26 -14.94
C GLY A 51 -5.86 -4.85 -14.39
N ARG A 52 -6.47 -4.71 -13.22
CA ARG A 52 -6.63 -3.41 -12.56
C ARG A 52 -5.30 -2.99 -11.94
N ALA A 53 -4.91 -1.75 -12.18
CA ALA A 53 -3.72 -1.14 -11.63
C ALA A 53 -4.11 0.12 -10.85
N ILE A 54 -3.45 0.33 -9.70
CA ILE A 54 -3.61 1.52 -8.87
C ILE A 54 -2.26 2.22 -8.82
N LEU A 55 -2.24 3.49 -9.21
CA LEU A 55 -1.08 4.35 -9.08
C LEU A 55 -1.06 4.95 -7.67
N ILE A 56 0.11 4.91 -7.03
CA ILE A 56 0.36 5.39 -5.69
C ILE A 56 1.48 6.41 -5.76
N ALA A 57 1.22 7.63 -5.27
CA ALA A 57 2.18 8.72 -5.20
C ALA A 57 3.14 8.56 -3.99
N GLU A 58 3.72 7.36 -3.86
CA GLU A 58 4.72 7.01 -2.86
C GLU A 58 5.74 6.04 -3.49
N PRO A 59 7.01 6.07 -3.05
CA PRO A 59 8.03 5.13 -3.50
C PRO A 59 7.67 3.67 -3.23
N LEU A 60 8.20 2.76 -4.04
CA LEU A 60 7.94 1.31 -3.94
C LEU A 60 8.23 0.76 -2.54
N GLU A 61 9.35 1.13 -1.93
CA GLU A 61 9.73 0.67 -0.58
C GLU A 61 8.67 1.04 0.44
N ARG A 62 8.13 2.25 0.34
CA ARG A 62 7.09 2.74 1.24
C ARG A 62 5.79 1.96 1.07
N VAL A 63 5.44 1.60 -0.17
CA VAL A 63 4.27 0.75 -0.45
C VAL A 63 4.48 -0.67 0.11
N LEU A 64 5.69 -1.22 -0.02
CA LEU A 64 6.03 -2.55 0.52
C LEU A 64 5.92 -2.60 2.04
N GLU A 65 6.26 -1.53 2.76
CA GLU A 65 6.05 -1.43 4.22
C GLU A 65 4.58 -1.63 4.61
N TRP A 66 3.64 -1.17 3.77
CA TRP A 66 2.20 -1.35 4.02
C TRP A 66 1.72 -2.78 3.78
N LEU A 67 2.45 -3.56 2.99
CA LEU A 67 2.16 -4.97 2.72
C LEU A 67 2.87 -5.91 3.70
N GLY A 68 3.98 -5.45 4.25
CA GLY A 68 4.80 -6.17 5.23
C GLY A 68 4.01 -6.62 6.47
N PRO A 69 4.54 -7.60 7.22
CA PRO A 69 3.92 -8.07 8.45
C PRO A 69 3.67 -6.88 9.39
N ASN A 70 2.50 -6.86 10.01
CA ASN A 70 2.23 -5.89 11.08
C ASN A 70 3.05 -6.35 12.30
N VAL A 71 4.33 -5.98 12.36
CA VAL A 71 5.17 -6.27 13.51
C VAL A 71 4.59 -5.45 14.65
N PRO A 72 3.97 -6.09 15.68
CA PRO A 72 3.55 -5.35 16.85
C PRO A 72 4.82 -4.69 17.39
N ARG A 73 4.84 -3.37 17.56
CA ARG A 73 5.93 -2.72 18.28
C ARG A 73 6.05 -3.48 19.60
N MET A 74 7.17 -4.17 19.78
CA MET A 74 7.46 -4.90 21.01
C MET A 74 7.26 -3.87 22.11
N ARG A 75 6.22 -4.04 22.94
CA ARG A 75 6.08 -3.21 24.14
C ARG A 75 7.33 -3.52 24.93
N ASP A 76 8.24 -2.56 25.01
CA ASP A 76 9.43 -2.67 25.85
C ASP A 76 8.97 -3.07 27.24
N GLY A 77 9.10 -4.38 27.52
CA GLY A 77 8.77 -4.95 28.79
C GLY A 77 9.78 -4.42 29.79
N ARG A 78 9.38 -3.40 30.54
CA ARG A 78 9.96 -3.16 31.85
C ARG A 78 8.95 -3.60 32.91
N PRO A 79 9.33 -4.44 33.88
CA PRO A 79 8.80 -4.28 35.23
C PRO A 79 9.22 -2.91 35.80
#